data_AF-A0A3C0U771-F1
#
_entry.id   AF-A0A3C0U771-F1
#
_cell.length_a   1.000
_cell.length_b   1.000
_cell.length_c   1.000
_cell.angle_alpha   90.00
_cell.angle_beta   90.00
_cell.angle_gamma   90.00
#
_symmetry.space_group_name_H-M   'P 1'
#
loop_
_entity.id
_entity.type
_entity.pdbx_description
1 polymer ?
#
loop_
_entity_poly.entity_id
_entity_poly.type
_entity_poly.pdbx_seq_one_letter_code
_entity_poly.pdbx_strand_id
1 'polypeptide(L)'
;QFQYPGPKPFSKETAIVMMSDAVEASTRSIPEKSQQSLSDMIDQVIDHQLSSGQLDNADITLKEIHQIREAFKKFMRGVYHVRISYPEA
;
A
#
# COMPACT_ATOMS: atom_id res chain seq x y z
N GLN A 1 15.61 -19.92 -3.55
CA GLN A 1 14.66 -18.79 -3.62
C GLN A 1 13.57 -19.05 -2.60
N PHE A 2 13.32 -18.13 -1.67
CA PHE A 2 12.34 -18.32 -0.61
C PHE A 2 11.05 -17.60 -1.00
N GLN A 3 9.94 -18.34 -1.11
CA GLN A 3 8.62 -17.83 -1.45
C GLN A 3 7.57 -18.60 -0.69
N TYR A 4 6.45 -17.93 -0.36
CA TYR A 4 5.28 -18.61 0.18
C TYR A 4 4.72 -19.60 -0.86
N PRO A 5 4.13 -20.73 -0.43
CA PRO A 5 3.59 -21.74 -1.33
C PRO A 5 2.38 -21.24 -2.15
N GLY A 6 1.82 -20.08 -1.80
CA GLY A 6 0.64 -19.52 -2.45
C GLY A 6 -0.68 -20.02 -1.84
N PRO A 7 -1.81 -19.88 -2.56
CA PRO A 7 -1.92 -19.34 -3.93
C PRO A 7 -1.70 -17.82 -3.98
N LYS A 8 -1.43 -17.29 -5.18
CA LYS A 8 -1.60 -15.85 -5.43
C LYS A 8 -3.07 -15.46 -5.15
N PRO A 9 -3.34 -14.20 -4.77
CA PRO A 9 -4.69 -13.66 -4.68
C PRO A 9 -5.54 -14.04 -5.89
N PHE A 10 -6.75 -14.54 -5.64
CA PHE A 10 -7.69 -14.99 -6.66
C PHE A 10 -9.00 -14.19 -6.65
N SER A 11 -9.09 -13.20 -5.77
CA SER A 11 -10.22 -12.29 -5.68
C SER A 11 -9.74 -10.86 -5.41
N LYS A 12 -10.59 -9.87 -5.66
CA LYS A 12 -10.27 -8.46 -5.36
C LYS A 12 -9.97 -8.27 -3.87
N GLU A 13 -10.71 -8.94 -3.01
CA GLU A 13 -10.57 -8.85 -1.55
C GLU A 13 -9.22 -9.40 -1.10
N THR A 14 -8.81 -10.56 -1.61
CA THR A 14 -7.51 -11.15 -1.27
C THR A 14 -6.33 -10.32 -1.79
N ALA A 15 -6.49 -9.67 -2.95
CA ALA A 15 -5.52 -8.72 -3.48
C ALA A 15 -5.42 -7.46 -2.60
N ILE A 16 -6.55 -6.90 -2.16
CA ILE A 16 -6.61 -5.77 -1.23
C ILE A 16 -5.94 -6.13 0.10
N VAL A 17 -6.23 -7.31 0.66
CA VAL A 17 -5.63 -7.78 1.92
C VAL A 17 -4.12 -7.89 1.79
N MET A 18 -3.61 -8.50 0.71
CA MET A 18 -2.17 -8.61 0.45
C MET A 18 -1.50 -7.24 0.34
N MET A 19 -2.08 -6.30 -0.41
CA MET A 19 -1.52 -4.95 -0.53
C MET A 19 -1.56 -4.22 0.82
N SER A 20 -2.66 -4.34 1.57
CA SER A 20 -2.84 -3.70 2.87
C SER A 20 -1.82 -4.18 3.90
N ASP A 21 -1.62 -5.49 4.02
CA ASP A 21 -0.67 -6.08 4.97
C ASP A 21 0.76 -5.62 4.67
N ALA A 22 1.17 -5.68 3.40
CA ALA A 22 2.49 -5.26 2.98
C ALA A 22 2.73 -3.76 3.20
N VAL A 23 1.73 -2.91 2.92
CA VAL A 23 1.81 -1.46 3.18
C VAL A 23 1.90 -1.18 4.68
N GLU A 24 1.09 -1.83 5.50
CA GLU A 24 1.11 -1.65 6.96
C GLU A 24 2.48 -2.04 7.53
N ALA A 25 3.00 -3.21 7.15
CA ALA A 25 4.31 -3.69 7.61
C ALA A 25 5.45 -2.77 7.14
N SER A 26 5.41 -2.31 5.88
CA SER A 26 6.47 -1.46 5.30
C SER A 26 6.47 -0.04 5.88
N THR A 27 5.30 0.51 6.18
CA THR A 27 5.21 1.87 6.75
C THR A 27 5.71 1.91 8.21
N ARG A 28 5.59 0.82 8.97
CA ARG A 28 6.12 0.74 10.35
C ARG A 28 7.62 0.98 10.42
N SER A 29 8.39 0.46 9.45
CA SER A 29 9.85 0.51 9.45
C SER A 29 10.44 1.84 8.97
N ILE A 30 9.63 2.78 8.46
CA ILE A 30 10.09 4.11 8.04
C ILE A 30 10.54 4.93 9.26
N PRO A 31 11.79 5.41 9.32
CA PRO A 31 12.28 6.22 10.45
C PRO A 31 11.55 7.56 10.59
N GLU A 32 11.38 8.30 9.48
CA GLU A 32 10.69 9.59 9.44
C GLU A 32 9.47 9.52 8.53
N LYS A 33 8.29 9.68 9.13
CA LYS A 33 7.00 9.50 8.48
C LYS A 33 6.45 10.83 7.97
N SER A 34 7.02 11.33 6.86
CA SER A 34 6.49 12.48 6.13
C SER A 34 5.41 12.04 5.13
N GLN A 35 4.61 12.98 4.60
CA GLN A 35 3.61 12.63 3.58
C GLN A 35 4.27 12.02 2.34
N GLN A 36 5.43 12.55 1.96
CA GLN A 36 6.17 12.07 0.80
C GLN A 36 6.75 10.68 1.05
N SER A 37 7.44 10.47 2.18
CA SER A 37 8.06 9.16 2.46
C SER A 37 7.03 8.04 2.60
N LEU A 38 5.85 8.34 3.17
CA LEU A 38 4.73 7.39 3.20
C LEU A 38 4.17 7.10 1.81
N SER A 39 3.97 8.13 0.98
CA SER A 39 3.48 7.96 -0.39
C SER A 39 4.44 7.11 -1.21
N ASP A 40 5.74 7.42 -1.16
CA ASP A 40 6.77 6.72 -1.92
C ASP A 40 6.86 5.25 -1.49
N MET A 41 6.80 4.97 -0.18
CA MET A 41 6.80 3.60 0.32
C MET A 41 5.58 2.81 -0.17
N ILE A 42 4.38 3.42 -0.11
CA ILE A 42 3.15 2.77 -0.58
C ILE A 42 3.27 2.44 -2.08
N ASP A 43 3.76 3.39 -2.88
CA ASP A 43 3.93 3.20 -4.32
C ASP A 43 4.93 2.08 -4.60
N GLN A 44 6.10 2.08 -3.93
CA GLN A 44 7.10 1.03 -4.07
C GLN A 44 6.58 -0.37 -3.74
N VAL A 45 5.81 -0.52 -2.66
CA VAL A 45 5.25 -1.82 -2.25
C VAL A 45 4.24 -2.34 -3.29
N ILE A 46 3.32 -1.49 -3.72
CA ILE A 46 2.28 -1.88 -4.69
C ILE A 46 2.91 -2.16 -6.05
N ASP A 47 3.84 -1.33 -6.49
CA ASP A 47 4.52 -1.50 -7.77
C ASP A 47 5.38 -2.78 -7.79
N HIS A 48 6.02 -3.13 -6.67
CA HIS A 48 6.72 -4.42 -6.55
C HIS A 48 5.76 -5.61 -6.66
N GLN A 49 4.60 -5.57 -6.02
CA GLN A 49 3.59 -6.63 -6.13
C GLN A 49 3.04 -6.76 -7.55
N LEU A 50 2.82 -5.62 -8.24
CA LEU A 50 2.44 -5.58 -9.65
C LEU A 50 3.53 -6.17 -10.55
N SER A 51 4.77 -5.69 -10.45
CA SER A 51 5.87 -6.11 -11.33
C SER A 51 6.29 -7.57 -11.10
N SER A 52 6.04 -8.11 -9.91
CA SER A 52 6.26 -9.53 -9.60
C SER A 52 5.07 -10.43 -9.94
N GLY A 53 4.00 -9.86 -10.52
CA GLY A 53 2.80 -10.58 -10.95
C GLY A 53 1.99 -11.15 -9.79
N GLN A 54 2.09 -10.64 -8.56
CA GLN A 54 1.34 -11.18 -7.42
C GLN A 54 -0.17 -11.04 -7.62
N LEU A 55 -0.61 -10.05 -8.40
CA LEU A 55 -2.02 -9.74 -8.60
C LEU A 55 -2.63 -10.41 -9.85
N ASP A 56 -1.83 -11.15 -10.64
CA ASP A 56 -2.24 -11.70 -11.95
C ASP A 56 -3.47 -12.62 -11.90
N ASN A 57 -3.70 -13.28 -10.76
CA ASN A 57 -4.77 -14.25 -10.60
C ASN A 57 -6.07 -13.63 -10.06
N ALA A 58 -6.06 -12.36 -9.67
CA ALA A 58 -7.24 -11.64 -9.21
C ALA A 58 -7.79 -10.79 -10.35
N ASP A 59 -9.11 -10.78 -10.52
CA ASP A 59 -9.80 -9.89 -11.45
C ASP A 59 -9.81 -8.46 -10.88
N ILE A 60 -8.65 -7.81 -10.83
CA ILE A 60 -8.48 -6.46 -10.29
C ILE A 60 -7.86 -5.55 -11.35
N THR A 61 -8.52 -4.42 -11.60
CA THR A 61 -8.09 -3.48 -12.65
C THR A 61 -7.02 -2.52 -12.14
N LEU A 62 -6.19 -1.99 -13.04
CA LEU A 62 -5.23 -0.92 -12.71
C LEU A 62 -5.93 0.31 -12.10
N LYS A 63 -7.17 0.58 -12.51
CA LYS A 63 -8.00 1.66 -11.94
C LYS A 63 -8.31 1.41 -10.48
N GLU A 64 -8.73 0.19 -10.13
CA GLU A 64 -9.00 -0.20 -8.74
C GLU A 64 -7.73 -0.18 -7.90
N ILE A 65 -6.61 -0.68 -8.44
CA ILE A 65 -5.31 -0.62 -7.75
C ILE A 65 -4.90 0.84 -7.48
N HIS A 66 -5.12 1.75 -8.42
CA HIS A 66 -4.88 3.17 -8.21
C HIS A 66 -5.81 3.76 -7.12
N GLN A 67 -7.09 3.38 -7.10
CA GLN A 67 -8.00 3.80 -6.03
C GLN A 67 -7.58 3.29 -4.66
N ILE A 68 -7.12 2.03 -4.58
CA ILE A 68 -6.61 1.40 -3.35
C ILE A 68 -5.36 2.12 -2.86
N ARG A 69 -4.42 2.42 -3.76
CA ARG A 69 -3.20 3.21 -3.47
C ARG A 69 -3.55 4.55 -2.83
N GLU A 70 -4.46 5.31 -3.43
CA GLU A 70 -4.88 6.62 -2.88
C GLU A 70 -5.61 6.48 -1.53
N ALA A 71 -6.42 5.42 -1.37
CA ALA A 71 -7.07 5.11 -0.10
C ALA A 71 -6.04 4.83 1.02
N PHE A 72 -4.99 4.04 0.73
CA PHE A 72 -3.91 3.79 1.69
C PHE A 72 -3.12 5.06 2.02
N LYS A 73 -2.77 5.88 1.03
CA LYS A 73 -2.08 7.16 1.27
C LYS A 73 -2.90 8.09 2.16
N LYS A 74 -4.21 8.17 1.94
CA LYS A 74 -5.12 8.94 2.79
C LYS A 74 -5.19 8.38 4.20
N PHE A 75 -5.36 7.06 4.34
CA PHE A 75 -5.46 6.39 5.63
C PHE A 75 -4.18 6.54 6.46
N MET A 76 -3.01 6.25 5.87
CA MET A 76 -1.72 6.30 6.57
C MET A 76 -1.33 7.72 7.00
N ARG A 77 -1.70 8.75 6.22
CA ARG A 77 -1.56 10.15 6.66
C ARG A 77 -2.34 10.44 7.94
N GLY A 78 -3.54 9.86 8.07
CA GLY A 78 -4.37 9.95 9.28
C GLY A 78 -3.75 9.21 10.47
N VAL A 79 -3.34 7.95 10.26
CA VAL A 79 -2.75 7.09 11.32
C VAL A 79 -1.50 7.74 11.93
N TYR A 80 -0.62 8.27 11.10
CA TYR A 80 0.65 8.85 11.57
C TYR A 80 0.56 10.32 11.93
N HIS A 81 -0.65 10.89 12.03
CA HIS A 81 -0.88 12.28 12.40
C HIS A 81 0.11 13.23 11.73
N VAL A 82 0.32 13.09 10.43
CA VAL A 82 1.20 14.00 9.69
C VAL A 82 0.50 15.35 9.72
N ARG A 83 0.83 16.17 10.73
CA ARG A 83 0.02 17.30 11.19
C ARG A 83 -0.26 18.20 10.00
N ILE A 84 -1.55 18.37 9.70
CA ILE A 84 -2.01 19.59 9.05
C ILE A 84 -1.64 20.68 10.06
N SER A 85 -0.61 21.47 9.77
CA SER A 85 -0.32 22.64 10.59
C SER A 85 -1.56 23.53 10.50
N TYR A 86 -2.28 23.68 11.62
CA TYR A 86 -3.27 24.74 11.71
C TYR A 86 -2.51 26.07 11.57
N PRO A 87 -3.01 27.04 10.79
CA PRO A 87 -2.45 28.39 10.81
C PRO A 87 -2.49 28.87 12.26
N GLU A 88 -1.37 29.34 12.80
CA GLU A 88 -1.38 30.07 14.07
C GLU A 88 -2.27 31.30 13.87
N ALA A 89 -3.32 31.39 14.68
CA ALA A 89 -4.25 32.52 14.67
C ALA A 89 -3.57 33.78 15.21
#